data_AF-A0A924U0D6-F1
#
_entry.id   AF-A0A924U0D6-F1
#
_cell.length_a   1.000
_cell.length_b   1.000
_cell.length_c   1.000
_cell.angle_alpha   90.00
_cell.angle_beta   90.00
_cell.angle_gamma   90.00
#
_symmetry.space_group_name_H-M   'P 1'
#
loop_
_entity.id
_entity.type
_entity.pdbx_description
1 polymer ?
#
loop_
_entity_poly.entity_id
_entity_poly.type
_entity_poly.pdbx_seq_one_letter_code
_entity_poly.pdbx_strand_id
1 'polypeptide(L)'
;MNTFPLNAWYACACDVEVKNELLARTVCKQKLVMYRKLDGTVAILEDACWHRLLPLSKGRLNGDEVTCGYHGLVYNADGRCTHMPSQATINPSACVRSYPVVERHRFVWVWPGEAALADPALVPDMHWNDDPAWAGDGKMIRVNCDYRLVLDNLMDLTHETFVHGSSIGQAAVAEAPFVATHGDRSATVTRWMEGIDAPPFWAGQIRRAKGYQGAVDRWQIIKFEAPATISIDVGVAPAGSGAVPRRGGDSGGDAGSDRSQGVNGFVLNTVTPETDGTCLYFWAFARNYL
;
A
#
# COMPACT_ATOMS: atom_id res chain seq x y z
N MET A 1 -14.22 -20.57 -7.11
CA MET A 1 -13.59 -19.61 -8.05
C MET A 1 -12.82 -18.60 -7.24
N ASN A 2 -11.61 -18.24 -7.67
CA ASN A 2 -10.85 -17.22 -6.96
C ASN A 2 -11.30 -15.83 -7.43
N THR A 3 -11.65 -14.98 -6.48
CA THR A 3 -12.25 -13.64 -6.71
C THR A 3 -11.20 -12.54 -6.85
N PHE A 4 -9.91 -12.88 -6.71
CA PHE A 4 -8.79 -11.94 -6.68
C PHE A 4 -7.76 -12.25 -7.77
N PRO A 5 -7.16 -11.22 -8.41
CA PRO A 5 -5.95 -11.38 -9.19
C PRO A 5 -4.83 -11.93 -8.29
N LEU A 6 -4.26 -13.10 -8.60
CA LEU A 6 -3.16 -13.65 -7.79
C LEU A 6 -1.78 -13.29 -8.32
N ASN A 7 -1.65 -13.07 -9.63
CA ASN A 7 -0.39 -12.72 -10.27
C ASN A 7 -0.17 -11.20 -10.17
N ALA A 8 0.01 -10.72 -8.94
CA ALA A 8 0.25 -9.33 -8.58
C ALA A 8 0.89 -9.22 -7.18
N TRP A 9 1.56 -8.11 -6.91
CA TRP A 9 2.10 -7.80 -5.58
C TRP A 9 1.03 -7.19 -4.67
N TYR A 10 0.96 -7.70 -3.44
CA TYR A 10 0.09 -7.18 -2.38
C TYR A 10 0.91 -6.90 -1.12
N ALA A 11 0.73 -5.74 -0.50
CA ALA A 11 1.32 -5.46 0.81
C ALA A 11 0.68 -6.37 1.87
N CYS A 12 1.46 -7.11 2.64
CA CYS A 12 0.93 -8.00 3.68
C CYS A 12 1.28 -7.54 5.10
N ALA A 13 2.24 -6.61 5.24
CA ALA A 13 2.62 -5.99 6.51
C ALA A 13 3.34 -4.65 6.26
N CYS A 14 3.33 -3.77 7.25
CA CYS A 14 4.37 -2.73 7.32
C CYS A 14 5.71 -3.39 7.67
N ASP A 15 6.82 -2.88 7.13
CA ASP A 15 8.18 -3.38 7.39
C ASP A 15 8.49 -3.55 8.89
N VAL A 16 8.10 -2.56 9.69
CA VAL A 16 8.28 -2.54 11.14
C VAL A 16 7.44 -3.58 11.87
N GLU A 17 6.39 -4.13 11.26
CA GLU A 17 5.56 -5.17 11.87
C GLU A 17 6.28 -6.53 11.87
N VAL A 18 7.12 -6.78 10.85
CA VAL A 18 7.79 -8.08 10.70
C VAL A 18 9.08 -8.11 11.52
N LYS A 19 9.05 -8.86 12.62
CA LYS A 19 10.19 -9.11 13.51
C LYS A 19 10.75 -10.53 13.32
N ASN A 20 11.79 -10.88 14.07
CA ASN A 20 12.25 -12.27 14.20
C ASN A 20 11.29 -13.07 15.10
N GLU A 21 10.00 -13.03 14.74
CA GLU A 21 8.87 -13.66 15.42
C GLU A 21 7.86 -14.05 14.35
N LEU A 22 7.05 -15.08 14.60
CA LEU A 22 6.06 -15.55 13.64
C LEU A 22 4.85 -14.60 13.62
N LEU A 23 4.62 -13.97 12.47
CA LEU A 23 3.46 -13.13 12.20
C LEU A 23 2.52 -13.82 11.21
N ALA A 24 1.27 -14.06 11.60
CA ALA A 24 0.26 -14.66 10.73
C ALA A 24 -0.56 -13.59 9.99
N ARG A 25 -0.80 -13.81 8.69
CA ARG A 25 -1.68 -12.99 7.86
C ARG A 25 -2.47 -13.85 6.89
N THR A 26 -3.61 -13.34 6.43
CA THR A 26 -4.34 -13.95 5.31
C THR A 26 -4.34 -12.96 4.15
N VAL A 27 -3.94 -13.42 2.96
CA VAL A 27 -3.87 -12.63 1.73
C VAL A 27 -4.54 -13.42 0.62
N CYS A 28 -5.52 -12.83 -0.05
CA CYS A 28 -6.29 -13.47 -1.10
C CYS A 28 -6.83 -14.86 -0.69
N LYS A 29 -7.35 -14.98 0.55
CA LYS A 29 -7.78 -16.23 1.24
C LYS A 29 -6.67 -17.26 1.54
N GLN A 30 -5.41 -16.95 1.25
CA GLN A 30 -4.27 -17.82 1.54
C GLN A 30 -3.71 -17.46 2.91
N LYS A 31 -3.54 -18.47 3.78
CA LYS A 31 -2.99 -18.27 5.13
C LYS A 31 -1.47 -18.29 5.05
N LEU A 32 -0.84 -17.24 5.56
CA LEU A 32 0.59 -16.99 5.49
C LEU A 32 1.16 -16.85 6.91
N VAL A 33 2.38 -17.33 7.10
CA VAL A 33 3.22 -16.99 8.24
C VAL A 33 4.48 -16.33 7.70
N MET A 34 4.82 -15.17 8.25
CA MET A 34 6.01 -14.41 7.88
C MET A 34 6.88 -14.12 9.10
N TYR A 35 8.17 -14.00 8.87
CA TYR A 35 9.14 -13.66 9.90
C TYR A 35 10.38 -13.03 9.26
N ARG A 36 11.11 -12.24 10.04
CA ARG A 36 12.40 -11.68 9.66
C ARG A 36 13.49 -12.65 10.05
N LYS A 37 14.32 -13.05 9.10
CA LYS A 37 15.52 -13.86 9.33
C LYS A 37 16.60 -13.06 10.06
N LEU A 38 17.60 -13.76 10.57
CA LEU A 38 18.76 -13.19 11.25
C LEU A 38 19.62 -12.30 10.33
N ASP A 39 19.60 -12.56 9.02
CA ASP A 39 20.25 -11.70 8.01
C ASP A 39 19.47 -10.41 7.70
N GLY A 40 18.32 -10.21 8.34
CA GLY A 40 17.45 -9.05 8.18
C GLY A 40 16.41 -9.18 7.06
N THR A 41 16.51 -10.18 6.18
CA THR A 41 15.54 -10.38 5.10
C THR A 41 14.28 -11.09 5.59
N VAL A 42 13.15 -10.92 4.89
CA VAL A 42 11.86 -11.52 5.26
C VAL A 42 11.67 -12.86 4.54
N ALA A 43 11.07 -13.83 5.24
CA ALA A 43 10.57 -15.07 4.66
C ALA A 43 9.05 -15.17 4.88
N ILE A 44 8.33 -15.73 3.90
CA ILE A 44 6.89 -15.96 3.96
C ILE A 44 6.59 -17.40 3.53
N LEU A 45 5.96 -18.15 4.42
CA LEU A 45 5.54 -19.55 4.19
C LEU A 45 4.03 -19.67 4.27
N GLU A 46 3.50 -20.75 3.71
CA GLU A 46 2.12 -21.16 3.92
C GLU A 46 1.92 -21.54 5.39
N ASP A 47 0.87 -20.99 6.00
CA ASP A 47 0.54 -21.23 7.40
C ASP A 47 -0.26 -22.53 7.58
N ALA A 48 0.29 -23.62 7.05
CA ALA A 48 -0.26 -24.96 7.15
C ALA A 48 0.86 -25.99 7.06
N CYS A 49 1.16 -26.66 8.18
CA CYS A 49 2.15 -27.74 8.20
C CYS A 49 1.76 -28.86 7.24
N TRP A 50 2.71 -29.29 6.39
CA TRP A 50 2.53 -30.38 5.42
C TRP A 50 1.92 -31.65 6.03
N HIS A 51 2.26 -31.98 7.28
CA HIS A 51 1.81 -33.22 7.93
C HIS A 51 0.30 -33.24 8.23
N ARG A 52 -0.23 -32.24 8.96
CA ARG A 52 -1.64 -32.22 9.43
C ARG A 52 -2.26 -30.82 9.45
N LEU A 53 -1.73 -29.91 8.65
CA LEU A 53 -2.25 -28.56 8.42
C LEU A 53 -2.33 -27.68 9.68
N LEU A 54 -1.64 -28.04 10.78
CA LEU A 54 -1.52 -27.12 11.91
C LEU A 54 -0.86 -25.83 11.41
N PRO A 55 -1.43 -24.65 11.68
CA PRO A 55 -0.78 -23.38 11.41
C PRO A 55 0.64 -23.35 11.98
N LEU A 56 1.61 -23.09 11.11
CA LEU A 56 3.01 -22.94 11.48
C LEU A 56 3.22 -21.73 12.40
N SER A 57 2.38 -20.70 12.29
CA SER A 57 2.28 -19.55 13.18
C SER A 57 1.98 -19.92 14.64
N LYS A 58 1.40 -21.10 14.90
CA LYS A 58 1.22 -21.66 16.25
C LYS A 58 2.42 -22.48 16.74
N GLY A 59 3.51 -22.46 15.99
CA GLY A 59 4.77 -23.07 16.31
C GLY A 59 5.72 -22.12 17.02
N ARG A 60 7.01 -22.27 16.73
CA ARG A 60 8.07 -21.38 17.21
C ARG A 60 9.13 -21.19 16.13
N LEU A 61 9.76 -20.03 16.14
CA LEU A 61 10.93 -19.75 15.31
C LEU A 61 12.19 -20.08 16.10
N ASN A 62 13.13 -20.83 15.50
CA ASN A 62 14.45 -21.11 16.06
C ASN A 62 15.50 -20.70 15.02
N GLY A 63 16.17 -19.58 15.24
CA GLY A 63 17.00 -18.96 14.21
C GLY A 63 16.15 -18.55 13.01
N ASP A 64 16.41 -19.15 11.85
CA ASP A 64 15.68 -18.90 10.60
C ASP A 64 14.74 -20.05 10.22
N GLU A 65 14.48 -20.98 11.15
CA GLU A 65 13.65 -22.15 10.88
C GLU A 65 12.38 -22.19 11.73
N VAL A 66 11.27 -22.56 11.10
CA VAL A 66 9.96 -22.63 11.74
C VAL A 66 9.71 -24.06 12.21
N THR A 67 9.59 -24.25 13.52
CA THR A 67 9.20 -25.54 14.09
C THR A 67 7.69 -25.59 14.32
N CYS A 68 7.02 -26.54 13.67
CA CYS A 68 5.59 -26.78 13.83
C CYS A 68 5.24 -27.14 15.28
N GLY A 69 4.23 -26.45 15.83
CA GLY A 69 3.75 -26.66 17.20
C GLY A 69 3.04 -27.99 17.47
N TYR A 70 2.81 -28.84 16.45
CA TYR A 70 2.11 -30.11 16.64
C TYR A 70 3.10 -31.27 16.88
N HIS A 71 3.86 -31.64 15.84
CA HIS A 71 4.73 -32.82 15.85
C HIS A 71 6.21 -32.45 15.63
N GLY A 72 6.56 -31.17 15.71
CA GLY A 72 7.96 -30.72 15.70
C GLY A 72 8.67 -30.79 14.35
N LEU A 73 7.95 -30.93 13.22
CA LEU A 73 8.57 -30.77 11.90
C LEU A 73 9.15 -29.35 11.78
N VAL A 74 10.37 -29.25 11.26
CA VAL A 74 11.08 -27.99 11.07
C VAL A 74 11.14 -27.68 9.59
N TYR A 75 10.88 -26.42 9.23
CA TYR A 75 10.92 -25.92 7.86
C TYR A 75 11.86 -24.73 7.76
N ASN A 76 12.67 -24.69 6.70
CA ASN A 76 13.49 -23.52 6.36
C ASN A 76 12.66 -22.44 5.64
N ALA A 77 13.30 -21.32 5.30
CA ALA A 77 12.66 -20.19 4.60
C ALA A 77 12.16 -20.50 3.18
N ASP A 78 12.67 -21.55 2.54
CA ASP A 78 12.18 -22.05 1.24
C ASP A 78 10.99 -23.01 1.40
N GLY A 79 10.56 -23.27 2.64
CA GLY A 79 9.45 -24.15 2.96
C GLY A 79 9.82 -25.64 2.93
N ARG A 80 11.08 -25.99 2.72
CA ARG A 80 11.60 -27.37 2.77
C ARG A 80 11.67 -27.84 4.22
N CYS A 81 11.15 -29.03 4.50
CA CYS A 81 11.37 -29.66 5.80
C CYS A 81 12.85 -30.04 5.95
N THR A 82 13.46 -29.62 7.05
CA THR A 82 14.87 -29.85 7.40
C THR A 82 15.04 -30.79 8.58
N HIS A 83 13.98 -31.03 9.35
CA HIS A 83 13.97 -31.99 10.43
C HIS A 83 12.59 -32.60 10.65
N MET A 84 12.55 -33.93 10.81
CA MET A 84 11.36 -34.69 11.17
C MET A 84 11.67 -35.56 12.40
N PRO A 85 11.05 -35.28 13.56
CA PRO A 85 11.28 -36.08 14.76
C PRO A 85 11.01 -37.56 14.52
N SER A 86 11.83 -38.41 15.13
CA SER A 86 11.73 -39.88 15.07
C SER A 86 11.90 -40.51 13.67
N GLN A 87 12.42 -39.77 12.68
CA GLN A 87 12.78 -40.30 11.37
C GLN A 87 14.25 -40.07 11.04
N ALA A 88 14.92 -41.11 10.54
CA ALA A 88 16.30 -41.00 10.06
C ALA A 88 16.38 -40.33 8.67
N THR A 89 15.29 -40.38 7.90
CA THR A 89 15.21 -39.84 6.55
C THR A 89 14.06 -38.85 6.45
N ILE A 90 14.29 -37.70 5.81
CA ILE A 90 13.25 -36.70 5.57
C ILE A 90 12.47 -37.09 4.32
N ASN A 91 11.14 -37.07 4.40
CA ASN A 91 10.29 -37.25 3.22
C ASN A 91 10.54 -36.09 2.23
N PRO A 92 10.97 -36.35 0.99
CA PRO A 92 11.33 -35.30 0.03
C PRO A 92 10.14 -34.41 -0.36
N SER A 93 8.90 -34.87 -0.16
CA SER A 93 7.67 -34.12 -0.41
C SER A 93 7.21 -33.29 0.80
N ALA A 94 7.87 -33.41 1.96
CA ALA A 94 7.56 -32.61 3.14
C ALA A 94 8.02 -31.16 2.93
N CYS A 95 7.21 -30.41 2.20
CA CYS A 95 7.41 -29.00 1.91
C CYS A 95 6.10 -28.26 2.14
N VAL A 96 6.19 -27.03 2.63
CA VAL A 96 5.12 -26.04 2.57
C VAL A 96 5.45 -25.04 1.47
N ARG A 97 4.45 -24.35 0.94
CA ARG A 97 4.70 -23.31 -0.04
C ARG A 97 5.51 -22.16 0.60
N SER A 98 6.55 -21.71 -0.08
CA SER A 98 7.21 -20.43 0.17
C SER A 98 6.74 -19.41 -0.88
N TYR A 99 6.59 -18.15 -0.48
CA TYR A 99 6.06 -17.09 -1.33
C TYR A 99 7.16 -16.11 -1.73
N PRO A 100 7.21 -15.65 -2.99
CA PRO A 100 8.04 -14.52 -3.36
C PRO A 100 7.69 -13.30 -2.50
N VAL A 101 8.73 -12.62 -2.02
CA VAL A 101 8.62 -11.49 -1.10
C VAL A 101 9.55 -10.36 -1.54
N VAL A 102 9.07 -9.13 -1.43
CA VAL A 102 9.88 -7.91 -1.61
C VAL A 102 9.61 -6.99 -0.43
N GLU A 103 10.68 -6.46 0.18
CA GLU A 103 10.57 -5.38 1.16
C GLU A 103 10.98 -4.08 0.46
N ARG A 104 10.03 -3.14 0.32
CA ARG A 104 10.23 -1.85 -0.37
C ARG A 104 9.16 -0.86 0.04
N HIS A 105 9.50 0.44 0.08
CA HIS A 105 8.54 1.51 0.37
C HIS A 105 7.88 1.37 1.75
N ARG A 106 8.64 0.86 2.73
CA ARG A 106 8.21 0.53 4.10
C ARG A 106 7.11 -0.53 4.20
N PHE A 107 6.92 -1.31 3.14
CA PHE A 107 5.99 -2.43 3.13
C PHE A 107 6.70 -3.75 2.81
N VAL A 108 6.14 -4.82 3.34
CA VAL A 108 6.45 -6.19 2.91
C VAL A 108 5.39 -6.62 1.92
N TRP A 109 5.82 -6.91 0.70
CA TRP A 109 4.99 -7.32 -0.43
C TRP A 109 5.09 -8.82 -0.64
N VAL A 110 3.95 -9.47 -0.88
CA VAL A 110 3.86 -10.90 -1.20
C VAL A 110 3.23 -11.11 -2.58
N TRP A 111 3.71 -12.11 -3.31
CA TRP A 111 3.10 -12.58 -4.54
C TRP A 111 2.34 -13.89 -4.29
N PRO A 112 0.99 -13.87 -4.19
CA PRO A 112 0.19 -15.05 -3.84
C PRO A 112 -0.10 -15.97 -5.05
N GLY A 113 0.32 -15.59 -6.26
CA GLY A 113 0.13 -16.33 -7.50
C GLY A 113 1.29 -17.24 -7.89
N GLU A 114 1.46 -17.43 -9.19
CA GLU A 114 2.51 -18.27 -9.76
C GLU A 114 3.88 -17.62 -9.51
N ALA A 115 4.73 -18.27 -8.71
CA ALA A 115 6.01 -17.70 -8.28
C ALA A 115 6.95 -17.35 -9.45
N ALA A 116 6.86 -18.09 -10.57
CA ALA A 116 7.66 -17.83 -11.77
C ALA A 116 7.31 -16.52 -12.49
N LEU A 117 6.15 -15.92 -12.18
CA LEU A 117 5.70 -14.65 -12.75
C LEU A 117 5.98 -13.46 -11.82
N ALA A 118 6.52 -13.71 -10.62
CA ALA A 118 6.79 -12.68 -9.64
C ALA A 118 8.04 -11.88 -10.02
N ASP A 119 7.84 -10.75 -10.70
CA ASP A 119 8.89 -9.79 -11.02
C ASP A 119 8.91 -8.65 -9.98
N PRO A 120 10.00 -8.47 -9.20
CA PRO A 120 10.15 -7.36 -8.26
C PRO A 120 10.06 -5.95 -8.87
N ALA A 121 10.20 -5.81 -10.19
CA ALA A 121 10.00 -4.54 -10.90
C ALA A 121 8.52 -4.15 -11.00
N LEU A 122 7.59 -5.09 -10.77
CA LEU A 122 6.14 -4.86 -10.79
C LEU A 122 5.58 -4.43 -9.42
N VAL A 123 6.43 -4.25 -8.40
CA VAL A 123 5.99 -3.66 -7.12
C VAL A 123 5.59 -2.20 -7.40
N PRO A 124 4.37 -1.77 -7.02
CA PRO A 124 3.91 -0.41 -7.29
C PRO A 124 4.86 0.64 -6.71
N ASP A 125 5.10 1.72 -7.47
CA ASP A 125 5.96 2.80 -7.04
C ASP A 125 5.30 3.60 -5.90
N MET A 126 5.92 3.52 -4.73
CA MET A 126 5.54 4.25 -3.53
C MET A 126 6.77 4.92 -2.88
N HIS A 127 7.78 5.29 -3.67
CA HIS A 127 9.08 5.79 -3.18
C HIS A 127 8.98 6.95 -2.20
N TRP A 128 7.94 7.80 -2.30
CA TRP A 128 7.70 8.86 -1.33
C TRP A 128 7.59 8.38 0.13
N ASN A 129 7.30 7.09 0.36
CA ASN A 129 7.18 6.55 1.71
C ASN A 129 8.53 6.28 2.37
N ASP A 130 9.60 6.02 1.59
CA ASP A 130 10.95 5.68 2.07
C ASP A 130 12.07 6.60 1.54
N ASP A 131 11.74 7.59 0.71
CA ASP A 131 12.67 8.62 0.26
C ASP A 131 13.03 9.58 1.42
N PRO A 132 14.33 9.80 1.72
CA PRO A 132 14.79 10.74 2.74
C PRO A 132 14.34 12.20 2.55
N ALA A 133 13.97 12.59 1.33
CA ALA A 133 13.40 13.91 1.05
C ALA A 133 11.94 14.07 1.52
N TRP A 134 11.32 12.98 1.98
CA TRP A 134 9.92 12.92 2.36
C TRP A 134 9.76 12.47 3.81
N ALA A 135 8.84 13.14 4.51
CA ALA A 135 8.40 12.71 5.83
C ALA A 135 7.04 11.99 5.66
N GLY A 136 7.04 10.67 5.87
CA GLY A 136 5.85 9.83 5.78
C GLY A 136 5.44 9.23 7.12
N ASP A 137 4.15 9.30 7.44
CA ASP A 137 3.54 8.51 8.52
C ASP A 137 2.31 7.77 7.98
N GLY A 138 2.00 6.62 8.56
CA GLY A 138 1.01 5.71 8.03
C GLY A 138 0.65 4.59 8.99
N LYS A 139 -0.39 3.84 8.63
CA LYS A 139 -0.84 2.68 9.40
C LYS A 139 -1.55 1.68 8.51
N MET A 140 -1.70 0.47 9.04
CA MET A 140 -2.60 -0.54 8.50
C MET A 140 -3.92 -0.52 9.27
N ILE A 141 -5.03 -0.60 8.55
CA ILE A 141 -6.38 -0.72 9.08
C ILE A 141 -7.00 -1.98 8.48
N ARG A 142 -7.51 -2.88 9.34
CA ARG A 142 -8.34 -4.00 8.86
C ARG A 142 -9.77 -3.51 8.69
N VAL A 143 -10.33 -3.69 7.48
CA VAL A 143 -11.68 -3.22 7.11
C VAL A 143 -12.57 -4.43 6.84
N ASN A 144 -13.80 -4.41 7.36
CA ASN A 144 -14.78 -5.48 7.18
C ASN A 144 -15.66 -5.24 5.94
N CYS A 145 -15.02 -5.14 4.78
CA CYS A 145 -15.69 -5.07 3.49
C CYS A 145 -14.84 -5.70 2.37
N ASP A 146 -15.44 -5.90 1.20
CA ASP A 146 -14.70 -6.21 -0.03
C ASP A 146 -13.71 -5.08 -0.34
N TYR A 147 -12.47 -5.43 -0.67
CA TYR A 147 -11.40 -4.46 -0.92
C TYR A 147 -11.75 -3.43 -2.01
N ARG A 148 -12.58 -3.81 -3.00
CA ARG A 148 -13.00 -2.92 -4.08
C ARG A 148 -13.83 -1.74 -3.59
N LEU A 149 -14.57 -1.90 -2.48
CA LEU A 149 -15.32 -0.78 -1.88
C LEU A 149 -14.38 0.26 -1.28
N VAL A 150 -13.20 -0.15 -0.78
CA VAL A 150 -12.16 0.78 -0.35
C VAL A 150 -11.54 1.49 -1.57
N LEU A 151 -11.30 0.76 -2.66
CA LEU A 151 -10.81 1.36 -3.90
C LEU A 151 -11.81 2.37 -4.49
N ASP A 152 -13.10 2.03 -4.54
CA ASP A 152 -14.17 2.92 -5.00
C ASP A 152 -14.19 4.21 -4.17
N ASN A 153 -14.08 4.09 -2.84
CA ASN A 153 -14.00 5.23 -1.95
C ASN A 153 -12.77 6.12 -2.21
N LEU A 154 -11.61 5.52 -2.47
CA LEU A 154 -10.36 6.25 -2.71
C LEU A 154 -10.29 6.88 -4.12
N MET A 155 -11.00 6.31 -5.09
CA MET A 155 -11.08 6.84 -6.46
C MET A 155 -12.09 7.97 -6.61
N ASP A 156 -12.97 8.18 -5.63
CA ASP A 156 -13.95 9.28 -5.61
C ASP A 156 -13.67 10.27 -4.47
N LEU A 157 -12.97 11.37 -4.76
CA LEU A 157 -12.69 12.40 -3.76
C LEU A 157 -13.86 13.37 -3.51
N THR A 158 -15.02 13.20 -4.14
CA THR A 158 -16.17 14.11 -3.88
C THR A 158 -16.70 13.96 -2.45
N HIS A 159 -16.47 12.81 -1.81
CA HIS A 159 -16.84 12.57 -0.41
C HIS A 159 -16.05 13.44 0.58
N GLU A 160 -14.89 13.99 0.20
CA GLU A 160 -14.06 14.82 1.09
C GLU A 160 -14.88 15.98 1.68
N THR A 161 -15.72 16.61 0.85
CA THR A 161 -16.59 17.73 1.26
C THR A 161 -17.49 17.37 2.44
N PHE A 162 -18.00 16.14 2.48
CA PHE A 162 -19.02 15.72 3.44
C PHE A 162 -18.45 14.95 4.62
N VAL A 163 -17.45 14.08 4.38
CA VAL A 163 -16.85 13.22 5.41
C VAL A 163 -15.64 13.90 6.07
N HIS A 164 -14.95 14.79 5.34
CA HIS A 164 -13.72 15.45 5.77
C HIS A 164 -13.84 16.99 5.81
N GLY A 165 -15.04 17.52 5.99
CA GLY A 165 -15.32 18.97 5.95
C GLY A 165 -14.61 19.81 7.03
N SER A 166 -14.10 19.19 8.10
CA SER A 166 -13.30 19.86 9.13
C SER A 166 -11.80 19.88 8.84
N SER A 167 -11.33 19.22 7.77
CA SER A 167 -9.91 19.08 7.45
C SER A 167 -9.57 19.44 6.00
N ILE A 168 -9.90 18.57 5.06
CA ILE A 168 -9.48 18.66 3.64
C ILE A 168 -10.64 18.95 2.67
N GLY A 169 -11.88 18.77 3.12
CA GLY A 169 -13.09 18.99 2.31
C GLY A 169 -13.49 20.46 2.17
N GLN A 170 -14.05 20.80 1.01
CA GLN A 170 -14.72 22.08 0.73
C GLN A 170 -15.60 21.97 -0.52
N ALA A 171 -16.58 22.86 -0.68
CA ALA A 171 -17.52 22.84 -1.82
C ALA A 171 -16.82 22.76 -3.19
N ALA A 172 -15.70 23.49 -3.37
CA ALA A 172 -14.92 23.47 -4.62
C ALA A 172 -14.42 22.06 -5.03
N VAL A 173 -14.19 21.14 -4.08
CA VAL A 173 -13.81 19.76 -4.39
C VAL A 173 -14.96 18.98 -5.03
N ALA A 174 -16.20 19.23 -4.60
CA ALA A 174 -17.38 18.57 -5.15
C ALA A 174 -17.82 19.17 -6.49
N GLU A 175 -17.53 20.44 -6.73
CA GLU A 175 -18.03 21.19 -7.89
C GLU A 175 -17.03 21.29 -9.04
N ALA A 176 -15.72 21.21 -8.77
CA ALA A 176 -14.70 21.37 -9.80
C ALA A 176 -14.69 20.18 -10.79
N PRO A 177 -14.58 20.45 -12.10
CA PRO A 177 -14.49 19.41 -13.11
C PRO A 177 -13.22 18.58 -12.90
N PHE A 178 -13.25 17.33 -13.37
CA PHE A 178 -12.11 16.44 -13.38
C PHE A 178 -11.94 15.83 -14.76
N VAL A 179 -10.71 15.46 -15.08
CA VAL A 179 -10.37 14.68 -16.27
C VAL A 179 -9.99 13.28 -15.82
N ALA A 180 -10.62 12.27 -16.41
CA ALA A 180 -10.29 10.86 -16.18
C ALA A 180 -9.64 10.26 -17.43
N THR A 181 -8.52 9.56 -17.24
CA THR A 181 -7.84 8.77 -18.28
C THR A 181 -7.57 7.36 -17.74
N HIS A 182 -7.42 6.38 -18.62
CA HIS A 182 -7.12 5.01 -18.20
C HIS A 182 -6.23 4.30 -19.23
N GLY A 183 -5.51 3.30 -18.75
CA GLY A 183 -4.80 2.31 -19.56
C GLY A 183 -5.26 0.89 -19.17
N ASP A 184 -4.51 -0.12 -19.60
CA ASP A 184 -4.86 -1.53 -19.35
C ASP A 184 -4.83 -1.89 -17.85
N ARG A 185 -3.93 -1.25 -17.09
CA ARG A 185 -3.69 -1.52 -15.66
C ARG A 185 -3.73 -0.28 -14.79
N SER A 186 -4.17 0.86 -15.32
CA SER A 186 -4.13 2.13 -14.60
C SER A 186 -5.33 3.00 -14.90
N ALA A 187 -5.66 3.87 -13.95
CA ALA A 187 -6.61 4.96 -14.13
C ALA A 187 -6.06 6.20 -13.44
N THR A 188 -6.23 7.37 -14.05
CA THR A 188 -5.83 8.66 -13.46
C THR A 188 -7.01 9.61 -13.46
N VAL A 189 -7.30 10.21 -12.31
CA VAL A 189 -8.31 11.25 -12.14
C VAL A 189 -7.60 12.52 -11.70
N THR A 190 -7.68 13.55 -12.53
CA THR A 190 -6.99 14.83 -12.31
C THR A 190 -8.02 15.93 -12.09
N ARG A 191 -7.90 16.63 -10.96
CA ARG A 191 -8.70 17.82 -10.64
C ARG A 191 -7.79 18.97 -10.29
N TRP A 192 -8.04 20.10 -10.94
CA TRP A 192 -7.43 21.39 -10.65
C TRP A 192 -8.51 22.35 -10.15
N MET A 193 -8.18 23.16 -9.15
CA MET A 193 -9.05 24.17 -8.56
C MET A 193 -8.27 25.47 -8.46
N GLU A 194 -8.75 26.53 -9.12
CA GLU A 194 -8.05 27.81 -9.23
C GLU A 194 -8.67 28.86 -8.30
N GLY A 195 -7.82 29.63 -7.62
CA GLY A 195 -8.25 30.82 -6.86
C GLY A 195 -9.26 30.55 -5.74
N ILE A 196 -9.23 29.36 -5.14
CA ILE A 196 -10.15 28.97 -4.07
C ILE A 196 -9.61 29.35 -2.69
N ASP A 197 -10.47 29.44 -1.68
CA ASP A 197 -10.01 29.42 -0.30
C ASP A 197 -9.35 28.08 0.02
N ALA A 198 -8.21 28.11 0.70
CA ALA A 198 -7.53 26.90 1.14
C ALA A 198 -8.35 26.21 2.26
N PRO A 199 -8.57 24.89 2.20
CA PRO A 199 -9.26 24.17 3.26
C PRO A 199 -8.39 24.15 4.53
N PRO A 200 -8.98 23.92 5.72
CA PRO A 200 -8.30 24.11 7.00
C PRO A 200 -6.91 23.45 7.11
N PHE A 201 -6.78 22.20 6.67
CA PHE A 201 -5.50 21.48 6.68
C PHE A 201 -4.45 22.20 5.82
N TRP A 202 -4.75 22.44 4.54
CA TRP A 202 -3.83 23.06 3.59
C TRP A 202 -3.51 24.52 3.94
N ALA A 203 -4.50 25.28 4.44
CA ALA A 203 -4.30 26.63 4.96
C ALA A 203 -3.27 26.64 6.11
N GLY A 204 -3.35 25.65 7.02
CA GLY A 204 -2.37 25.47 8.09
C GLY A 204 -0.98 25.11 7.56
N GLN A 205 -0.90 24.15 6.62
CA GLN A 205 0.39 23.70 6.07
C GLN A 205 1.11 24.80 5.29
N ILE A 206 0.43 25.49 4.36
CA ILE A 206 1.05 26.54 3.54
C ILE A 206 1.45 27.76 4.38
N ARG A 207 0.66 28.10 5.41
CA ARG A 207 1.01 29.16 6.36
C ARG A 207 2.26 28.80 7.15
N ARG A 208 2.36 27.57 7.66
CA ARG A 208 3.52 27.11 8.43
C ARG A 208 4.79 27.02 7.57
N ALA A 209 4.67 26.48 6.36
CA ALA A 209 5.82 26.21 5.49
C ALA A 209 6.30 27.45 4.72
N LYS A 210 5.39 28.36 4.34
CA LYS A 210 5.68 29.49 3.43
C LYS A 210 5.29 30.86 3.99
N GLY A 211 4.63 30.93 5.16
CA GLY A 211 4.11 32.19 5.70
C GLY A 211 2.94 32.77 4.92
N TYR A 212 2.35 32.03 3.98
CA TYR A 212 1.32 32.52 3.08
C TYR A 212 -0.08 32.43 3.68
N GLN A 213 -0.89 33.47 3.43
CA GLN A 213 -2.33 33.49 3.70
C GLN A 213 -3.03 34.17 2.51
N GLY A 214 -4.05 33.52 1.95
CA GLY A 214 -4.77 34.01 0.78
C GLY A 214 -5.39 32.87 -0.01
N ALA A 215 -5.96 33.22 -1.16
CA ALA A 215 -6.49 32.24 -2.12
C ALA A 215 -5.37 31.34 -2.67
N VAL A 216 -5.71 30.09 -2.97
CA VAL A 216 -4.77 29.09 -3.47
C VAL A 216 -5.27 28.43 -4.75
N ASP A 217 -4.31 27.96 -5.52
CA ASP A 217 -4.55 26.93 -6.52
C ASP A 217 -4.30 25.56 -5.87
N ARG A 218 -5.23 24.63 -6.05
CA ARG A 218 -5.19 23.28 -5.47
C ARG A 218 -5.23 22.23 -6.56
N TRP A 219 -4.53 21.12 -6.33
CA TRP A 219 -4.61 19.94 -7.18
C TRP A 219 -4.92 18.68 -6.39
N GLN A 220 -5.58 17.75 -7.07
CA GLN A 220 -5.81 16.38 -6.63
C GLN A 220 -5.65 15.47 -7.85
N ILE A 221 -4.61 14.65 -7.86
CA ILE A 221 -4.30 13.74 -8.95
C ILE A 221 -4.23 12.33 -8.36
N ILE A 222 -5.29 11.57 -8.58
CA ILE A 222 -5.42 10.17 -8.17
C ILE A 222 -4.82 9.32 -9.28
N LYS A 223 -3.89 8.43 -8.95
CA LYS A 223 -3.39 7.39 -9.85
C LYS A 223 -3.65 6.02 -9.24
N PHE A 224 -4.47 5.23 -9.91
CA PHE A 224 -4.69 3.83 -9.62
C PHE A 224 -3.74 2.97 -10.45
N GLU A 225 -3.16 1.98 -9.80
CA GLU A 225 -2.44 0.87 -10.42
C GLU A 225 -3.06 -0.45 -9.98
N ALA A 226 -3.45 -1.26 -10.97
CA ALA A 226 -4.06 -2.55 -10.74
C ALA A 226 -3.08 -3.51 -10.03
N PRO A 227 -3.56 -4.29 -9.04
CA PRO A 227 -4.98 -4.50 -8.76
C PRO A 227 -5.57 -3.59 -7.68
N ALA A 228 -4.77 -2.94 -6.84
CA ALA A 228 -5.27 -2.34 -5.60
C ALA A 228 -4.41 -1.22 -5.00
N THR A 229 -3.57 -0.57 -5.80
CA THR A 229 -2.73 0.55 -5.33
C THR A 229 -3.26 1.87 -5.85
N ILE A 230 -3.34 2.88 -4.98
CA ILE A 230 -3.76 4.24 -5.29
C ILE A 230 -2.77 5.23 -4.67
N SER A 231 -2.12 6.05 -5.49
CA SER A 231 -1.36 7.21 -5.03
C SER A 231 -2.13 8.49 -5.35
N ILE A 232 -2.26 9.40 -4.39
CA ILE A 232 -2.95 10.68 -4.58
C ILE A 232 -1.96 11.81 -4.36
N ASP A 233 -1.54 12.44 -5.45
CA ASP A 233 -0.75 13.67 -5.42
C ASP A 233 -1.69 14.86 -5.13
N VAL A 234 -1.44 15.50 -4.01
CA VAL A 234 -2.28 16.57 -3.47
C VAL A 234 -1.44 17.75 -3.03
N GLY A 235 -1.99 18.95 -3.14
CA GLY A 235 -1.33 20.12 -2.60
C GLY A 235 -1.99 21.43 -2.98
N VAL A 236 -1.38 22.50 -2.48
CA VAL A 236 -1.79 23.88 -2.74
C VAL A 236 -0.59 24.78 -2.99
N ALA A 237 -0.78 25.81 -3.80
CA ALA A 237 0.16 26.91 -3.98
C ALA A 237 -0.60 28.26 -4.00
N PRO A 238 0.06 29.41 -3.80
CA PRO A 238 -0.59 30.71 -3.94
C PRO A 238 -1.32 30.83 -5.28
N ALA A 239 -2.53 31.39 -5.30
CA ALA A 239 -3.31 31.53 -6.52
C ALA A 239 -2.54 32.31 -7.60
N GLY A 240 -2.56 31.82 -8.83
CA GLY A 240 -1.85 32.43 -9.97
C GLY A 240 -0.33 32.22 -9.96
N SER A 241 0.20 31.34 -9.09
CA SER A 241 1.63 31.01 -9.02
C SER A 241 2.15 30.22 -10.22
N GLY A 242 1.26 29.69 -11.06
CA GLY A 242 1.61 28.77 -12.15
C GLY A 242 1.42 27.30 -11.80
N ALA A 243 0.88 26.98 -10.62
CA ALA A 243 0.60 25.60 -10.21
C ALA A 243 -0.40 24.91 -11.13
N VAL A 244 -1.47 25.59 -11.56
CA VAL A 244 -2.39 25.05 -12.57
C VAL A 244 -1.80 25.27 -13.97
N PRO A 245 -1.62 24.21 -14.79
CA PRO A 245 -1.09 24.38 -16.14
C PRO A 245 -2.08 25.13 -17.04
N ARG A 246 -1.59 26.07 -17.86
CA ARG A 246 -2.39 26.87 -18.82
C ARG A 246 -3.26 26.05 -19.80
N ARG A 247 -2.95 24.77 -20.01
CA ARG A 247 -3.73 23.81 -20.83
C ARG A 247 -4.12 22.52 -20.05
N GLY A 248 -3.78 22.46 -18.76
CA GLY A 248 -3.90 21.25 -17.93
C GLY A 248 -5.31 20.97 -17.44
N GLY A 249 -6.18 21.99 -17.43
CA GLY A 249 -7.61 21.84 -17.11
C GLY A 249 -8.34 20.88 -18.05
N ASP A 250 -7.98 20.87 -19.34
CA ASP A 250 -8.70 20.10 -20.38
C ASP A 250 -8.01 18.77 -20.75
N SER A 251 -6.72 18.62 -20.44
CA SER A 251 -5.91 17.47 -20.90
C SER A 251 -5.54 16.47 -19.80
N GLY A 252 -5.83 16.78 -18.53
CA GLY A 252 -5.60 15.88 -17.39
C GLY A 252 -4.12 15.66 -17.03
N GLY A 253 -3.20 16.35 -17.68
CA GLY A 253 -1.75 16.29 -17.43
C GLY A 253 -1.24 17.46 -16.58
N ASP A 254 -0.02 17.31 -16.05
CA ASP A 254 0.70 18.32 -15.24
C ASP A 254 1.78 19.07 -16.03
N ALA A 255 1.90 18.85 -17.34
CA ALA A 255 2.89 19.48 -18.18
C ALA A 255 2.80 21.01 -18.13
N GLY A 256 3.88 21.67 -17.68
CA GLY A 256 3.94 23.12 -17.50
C GLY A 256 3.38 23.62 -16.17
N SER A 257 3.05 22.73 -15.23
CA SER A 257 2.76 23.06 -13.82
C SER A 257 4.04 23.49 -13.10
N ASP A 258 3.99 24.63 -12.40
CA ASP A 258 5.02 25.02 -11.43
C ASP A 258 4.42 25.06 -10.02
N ARG A 259 4.72 24.03 -9.23
CA ARG A 259 4.22 23.87 -7.85
C ARG A 259 5.27 24.25 -6.81
N SER A 260 6.42 24.80 -7.21
CA SER A 260 7.57 25.08 -6.32
C SER A 260 7.25 26.08 -5.19
N GLN A 261 6.28 26.95 -5.44
CA GLN A 261 5.77 27.94 -4.48
C GLN A 261 4.83 27.32 -3.42
N GLY A 262 4.39 26.08 -3.62
CA GLY A 262 3.36 25.43 -2.81
C GLY A 262 3.88 24.49 -1.73
N VAL A 263 2.94 23.71 -1.20
CA VAL A 263 3.12 22.54 -0.33
C VAL A 263 2.45 21.34 -0.96
N ASN A 264 3.13 20.19 -0.94
CA ASN A 264 2.78 19.00 -1.71
C ASN A 264 2.92 17.72 -0.87
N GLY A 265 1.92 16.86 -0.93
CA GLY A 265 1.97 15.54 -0.33
C GLY A 265 1.45 14.45 -1.26
N PHE A 266 1.81 13.21 -0.93
CA PHE A 266 1.27 11.99 -1.52
C PHE A 266 0.50 11.21 -0.47
N VAL A 267 -0.78 10.95 -0.73
CA VAL A 267 -1.55 9.94 0.02
C VAL A 267 -1.33 8.61 -0.70
N LEU A 268 -0.56 7.71 -0.10
CA LEU A 268 -0.19 6.41 -0.64
C LEU A 268 -1.11 5.36 -0.03
N ASN A 269 -1.77 4.57 -0.87
CA ASN A 269 -2.78 3.61 -0.44
C ASN A 269 -2.56 2.29 -1.17
N THR A 270 -2.58 1.18 -0.44
CA THR A 270 -2.66 -0.15 -1.05
C THR A 270 -3.58 -1.04 -0.22
N VAL A 271 -4.44 -1.80 -0.90
CA VAL A 271 -5.47 -2.61 -0.25
C VAL A 271 -5.25 -4.08 -0.60
N THR A 272 -5.13 -4.90 0.43
CA THR A 272 -4.90 -6.34 0.28
C THR A 272 -6.15 -7.10 0.71
N PRO A 273 -6.83 -7.81 -0.20
CA PRO A 273 -7.99 -8.62 0.17
C PRO A 273 -7.56 -9.74 1.11
N GLU A 274 -8.28 -9.91 2.22
CA GLU A 274 -8.07 -11.01 3.17
C GLU A 274 -9.05 -12.13 2.85
N THR A 275 -10.34 -11.79 2.78
CA THR A 275 -11.45 -12.66 2.36
C THR A 275 -12.33 -11.95 1.32
N ASP A 276 -13.48 -12.50 0.95
CA ASP A 276 -14.45 -11.78 0.11
C ASP A 276 -15.11 -10.58 0.81
N GLY A 277 -15.07 -10.53 2.14
CA GLY A 277 -15.74 -9.50 2.94
C GLY A 277 -14.82 -8.78 3.91
N THR A 278 -13.50 -8.97 3.80
CA THR A 278 -12.50 -8.32 4.66
C THR A 278 -11.24 -8.01 3.88
N CYS A 279 -10.57 -6.91 4.22
CA CYS A 279 -9.30 -6.50 3.63
C CYS A 279 -8.39 -5.79 4.62
N LEU A 280 -7.10 -5.70 4.28
CA LEU A 280 -6.09 -4.91 4.97
C LEU A 280 -5.84 -3.66 4.13
N TYR A 281 -6.09 -2.49 4.69
CA TYR A 281 -5.87 -1.21 4.05
C TYR A 281 -4.62 -0.56 4.66
N PHE A 282 -3.57 -0.47 3.85
CA PHE A 282 -2.34 0.23 4.20
C PHE A 282 -2.40 1.63 3.61
N TRP A 283 -2.17 2.64 4.43
CA TRP A 283 -2.04 4.01 3.95
C TRP A 283 -0.86 4.71 4.61
N ALA A 284 -0.30 5.67 3.87
CA ALA A 284 0.67 6.62 4.37
C ALA A 284 0.40 8.00 3.75
N PHE A 285 0.69 9.06 4.50
CA PHE A 285 0.77 10.41 3.95
C PHE A 285 2.22 10.87 4.00
N ALA A 286 2.83 11.02 2.83
CA ALA A 286 4.18 11.52 2.65
C ALA A 286 4.15 12.99 2.23
N ARG A 287 4.98 13.82 2.86
CA ARG A 287 5.09 15.25 2.54
C ARG A 287 6.54 15.70 2.43
N ASN A 288 6.81 16.66 1.56
CA ASN A 288 8.14 17.24 1.34
C ASN A 288 8.32 18.64 1.99
N TYR A 289 7.48 18.94 2.99
CA TYR A 289 7.48 20.21 3.72
C TYR A 289 7.34 19.98 5.23
N LEU A 290 7.82 20.95 6.02
CA LEU A 290 8.02 20.91 7.48
C LEU A 290 6.85 20.35 8.31
#